data_AF-A0A5N9DX91-F1
#
_entry.id   AF-A0A5N9DX91-F1
#
_cell.length_a   1.000
_cell.length_b   1.000
_cell.length_c   1.000
_cell.angle_alpha   90.00
_cell.angle_beta   90.00
_cell.angle_gamma   90.00
#
_symmetry.space_group_name_H-M   'P 1'
#
loop_
_entity.id
_entity.type
_entity.pdbx_description
1 polymer ?
#
loop_
_entity_poly.entity_id
_entity_poly.type
_entity_poly.pdbx_seq_one_letter_code
_entity_poly.pdbx_strand_id
1 'polypeptide(L)' 'MQDVIVVGAGPAGNNTALSLASMGHGVTVIDSRESIGDKLCTGLVGEECFRRYPIDPRLVHRELDSASVIAP' A
#
# COMPACT_ATOMS: atom_id res chain seq x y z
N MET A 1 -18.01 -17.09 -8.48
CA MET A 1 -16.79 -17.27 -9.29
C MET A 1 -15.95 -16.01 -9.09
N GLN A 2 -14.62 -16.10 -9.15
CA GLN A 2 -13.77 -14.92 -9.01
C GLN A 2 -13.30 -14.47 -10.38
N ASP A 3 -13.27 -13.15 -10.59
CA ASP A 3 -12.87 -12.55 -11.85
C ASP A 3 -11.37 -12.28 -11.87
N VAL A 4 -10.76 -11.97 -10.71
CA VAL A 4 -9.35 -11.56 -10.62
C VAL A 4 -8.56 -12.19 -9.46
N ILE A 5 -7.42 -12.76 -9.88
CA ILE A 5 -6.17 -13.13 -9.20
C ILE A 5 -5.20 -12.00 -8.81
N VAL A 6 -5.18 -11.42 -7.59
CA VAL A 6 -4.08 -10.50 -7.20
C VAL A 6 -3.03 -11.25 -6.37
N VAL A 7 -1.80 -11.32 -6.87
CA VAL A 7 -0.66 -11.97 -6.18
C VAL A 7 0.24 -10.91 -5.54
N GLY A 8 0.28 -10.90 -4.22
CA GLY A 8 1.00 -9.97 -3.35
C GLY A 8 0.06 -8.97 -2.65
N ALA A 9 -0.03 -9.02 -1.33
CA ALA A 9 -0.83 -8.14 -0.47
C ALA A 9 -0.03 -6.92 0.06
N GLY A 10 0.93 -6.44 -0.73
CA GLY A 10 1.61 -5.17 -0.47
C GLY A 10 0.77 -3.95 -0.87
N PRO A 11 1.30 -2.72 -0.72
CA PRO A 11 0.59 -1.50 -1.07
C PRO A 11 0.02 -1.50 -2.50
N ALA A 12 0.80 -1.95 -3.49
CA ALA A 12 0.34 -2.01 -4.88
C ALA A 12 -0.79 -3.03 -5.10
N GLY A 13 -0.68 -4.21 -4.51
CA GLY A 13 -1.66 -5.28 -4.69
C GLY A 13 -2.99 -4.98 -4.00
N ASN A 14 -2.95 -4.49 -2.75
CA ASN A 14 -4.17 -4.12 -2.04
C ASN A 14 -4.88 -2.93 -2.67
N ASN A 15 -4.15 -1.94 -3.20
CA ASN A 15 -4.78 -0.85 -3.95
C ASN A 15 -5.40 -1.33 -5.28
N THR A 16 -4.73 -2.25 -5.99
CA THR A 16 -5.29 -2.91 -7.18
C THR A 16 -6.58 -3.67 -6.84
N ALA A 17 -6.53 -4.48 -5.78
CA ALA A 17 -7.65 -5.28 -5.33
C ALA A 17 -8.84 -4.40 -4.91
N LEU A 18 -8.59 -3.34 -4.15
CA LEU A 18 -9.60 -2.37 -3.75
C LEU A 18 -10.26 -1.69 -4.96
N SER A 19 -9.44 -1.25 -5.93
CA SER A 19 -9.94 -0.61 -7.15
C SER A 19 -10.85 -1.55 -7.95
N LEU A 20 -10.41 -2.77 -8.20
CA LEU A 20 -11.19 -3.77 -8.95
C LEU A 20 -12.45 -4.20 -8.21
N ALA A 21 -12.37 -4.40 -6.90
CA ALA A 21 -13.53 -4.71 -6.07
C ALA A 21 -14.55 -3.57 -6.09
N SER A 22 -14.09 -2.31 -6.08
CA SER A 22 -14.96 -1.13 -6.19
C SER A 22 -15.65 -1.00 -7.56
N MET A 23 -15.10 -1.63 -8.60
CA MET A 23 -15.73 -1.75 -9.92
C MET A 23 -16.72 -2.93 -10.02
N GLY A 24 -16.88 -3.71 -8.94
CA GLY A 24 -17.82 -4.83 -8.86
C GLY A 24 -17.23 -6.20 -9.21
N HIS A 25 -15.92 -6.32 -9.40
CA HIS A 25 -15.26 -7.60 -9.66
C HIS A 25 -15.12 -8.45 -8.40
N GLY A 26 -15.28 -9.76 -8.53
CA GLY A 26 -14.90 -10.72 -7.50
C GLY A 26 -13.38 -10.88 -7.44
N VAL A 27 -12.72 -10.34 -6.42
CA VAL A 27 -11.25 -10.34 -6.29
C VAL A 27 -10.78 -11.26 -5.15
N THR A 28 -9.75 -12.07 -5.40
CA THR A 28 -8.94 -12.69 -4.34
C THR A 28 -7.56 -12.09 -4.32
N VAL A 29 -7.05 -11.83 -3.12
CA VAL A 29 -5.65 -11.48 -2.88
C VAL A 29 -4.98 -12.66 -2.21
N ILE A 30 -3.83 -13.07 -2.74
CA ILE A 30 -2.95 -14.07 -2.11
C ILE A 30 -1.59 -13.44 -1.84
N ASP A 31 -0.97 -13.78 -0.72
CA ASP A 31 0.43 -13.43 -0.41
C ASP A 31 1.11 -14.66 0.18
N SER A 32 2.44 -14.75 0.05
CA SER A 32 3.20 -15.83 0.68
C SER A 32 3.43 -15.58 2.17
N ARG A 33 3.25 -14.35 2.64
CA ARG A 33 3.37 -13.99 4.05
C ARG A 33 2.09 -14.29 4.81
N GLU A 34 2.25 -14.79 6.03
CA GLU A 34 1.14 -14.91 6.99
C GLU A 34 0.80 -13.57 7.63
N SER A 35 1.82 -12.76 7.94
CA SER A 35 1.68 -11.41 8.47
C SER A 35 1.83 -10.38 7.34
N ILE A 36 0.76 -9.65 7.05
CA ILE A 36 0.75 -8.66 5.97
C ILE A 36 1.24 -7.31 6.49
N GLY A 37 2.08 -6.64 5.68
CA GLY A 37 2.60 -5.31 6.00
C GLY A 37 3.85 -5.30 6.88
N ASP A 38 4.36 -6.46 7.30
CA ASP A 38 5.57 -6.60 8.11
C ASP A 38 6.90 -6.51 7.32
N LYS A 39 6.82 -6.08 6.05
CA LYS A 39 8.01 -5.92 5.21
C LYS A 39 8.91 -4.83 5.78
N LEU A 40 10.19 -5.13 5.92
CA LEU A 40 11.22 -4.14 6.22
C LEU A 40 11.20 -3.03 5.15
N CYS A 41 10.79 -1.84 5.57
CA CYS A 41 10.64 -0.64 4.77
C CYS A 41 10.92 0.57 5.66
N THR A 42 11.33 1.70 5.09
CA THR A 42 11.49 2.94 5.84
C THR A 42 10.15 3.51 6.32
N GLY A 43 9.03 3.04 5.77
CA GLY A 43 7.68 3.55 6.09
C GLY A 43 7.41 4.94 5.53
N LEU A 44 8.30 5.46 4.68
CA LEU A 44 8.17 6.79 4.09
C LEU A 44 7.30 6.73 2.84
N VAL A 45 6.27 7.57 2.80
CA VAL A 45 5.41 7.78 1.63
C VAL A 45 5.40 9.26 1.28
N GLY A 46 5.47 9.58 -0.02
CA GLY A 46 5.33 10.96 -0.48
C GLY A 46 3.90 11.46 -0.29
N GLU A 47 3.73 12.77 -0.13
CA GLU A 47 2.43 13.42 0.09
C GLU A 47 1.44 13.13 -1.05
N GLU A 48 1.89 13.07 -2.31
CA GLU A 48 1.03 12.70 -3.44
C GLU A 48 0.42 11.31 -3.27
N CYS A 49 1.24 10.35 -2.86
CA CYS A 49 0.80 8.98 -2.62
C CYS A 49 -0.20 8.92 -1.45
N PHE A 50 0.07 9.66 -0.37
CA PHE A 50 -0.84 9.77 0.78
C PHE A 50 -2.20 10.38 0.40
N ARG A 51 -2.23 11.41 -0.45
CA ARG A 51 -3.48 12.04 -0.90
C ARG A 51 -4.26 11.19 -1.89
N ARG A 52 -3.56 10.40 -2.72
CA ARG A 52 -4.18 9.62 -3.80
C ARG A 52 -4.72 8.27 -3.35
N TYR A 53 -4.10 7.65 -2.38
CA TYR A 53 -4.47 6.32 -1.89
C TYR A 53 -5.10 6.40 -0.49
N PRO A 54 -5.99 5.45 -0.13
CA PRO A 54 -6.72 5.48 1.13
C PRO A 54 -5.84 5.01 2.30
N ILE A 55 -4.84 5.83 2.66
CA ILE A 55 -4.03 5.61 3.85
C ILE A 55 -4.79 6.21 5.04
N ASP A 56 -5.05 5.39 6.07
CA ASP A 56 -5.68 5.86 7.30
C ASP A 56 -4.74 6.85 8.01
N PRO A 57 -5.14 8.12 8.23
CA PRO A 57 -4.30 9.12 8.89
C PRO A 57 -3.80 8.68 10.27
N ARG A 58 -4.50 7.76 10.94
CA ARG A 58 -4.09 7.20 12.24
C ARG A 58 -2.83 6.33 12.16
N LEU A 59 -2.45 5.89 10.96
CA LEU A 59 -1.23 5.14 10.70
C LEU A 59 -0.02 6.05 10.43
N VAL A 60 -0.22 7.37 10.36
CA VAL A 60 0.87 8.34 10.19
C VAL A 60 1.53 8.59 11.54
N HIS A 61 2.73 8.04 11.72
CA HIS A 61 3.51 8.25 12.94
C HIS A 61 4.11 9.67 13.02
N ARG A 62 4.47 10.26 11.87
CA ARG A 62 5.13 11.57 11.77
C ARG A 62 4.99 12.12 10.35
N GLU A 63 4.74 13.42 10.26
CA GLU A 63 4.87 14.20 9.02
C GLU A 63 6.30 14.76 8.90
N LEU A 64 6.81 14.82 7.67
CA LEU A 64 8.17 15.27 7.37
C LEU A 64 8.10 16.46 6.42
N ASP A 65 8.96 17.45 6.64
CA ASP A 65 9.03 18.69 5.86
C ASP A 65 10.39 18.88 5.15
N SER A 66 11.37 18.02 5.42
CA SER A 66 12.75 18.20 4.99
C SER A 66 13.52 16.88 4.91
N ALA A 67 14.61 16.89 4.15
CA ALA A 67 15.59 15.81 4.07
C ALA A 67 16.99 16.41 3.91
N SER A 68 17.98 15.81 4.58
CA SER A 68 19.38 16.17 4.41
C SER A 68 20.06 15.21 3.44
N VAL A 69 20.76 15.76 2.45
CA VAL A 69 21.57 14.99 1.50
C VAL A 69 23.04 15.37 1.74
N ILE A 70 23.85 14.38 2.08
CA ILE A 70 25.26 14.56 2.44
C ILE A 70 26.09 13.84 1.37
N ALA A 71 27.07 14.53 0.79
CA ALA A 71 28.00 13.91 -0.15
C ALA A 71 28.88 12.87 0.58
N PRO A 72 29.32 11.79 -0.10
CA PRO A 72 30.20 10.78 0.49
C PRO A 72 31.48 11.34 1.12
#